data_AF-A0A2D4NIQ8-F1
#
_entry.id   AF-A0A2D4NIQ8-F1
#
_cell.length_a   1.000
_cell.length_b   1.000
_cell.length_c   1.000
_cell.angle_alpha   90.00
_cell.angle_beta   90.00
_cell.angle_gamma   90.00
#
_symmetry.space_group_name_H-M   'P 1'
#
loop_
_entity.id
_entity.type
_entity.pdbx_description
1 polymer ?
#
loop_
_entity_poly.entity_id
_entity_poly.type
_entity_poly.pdbx_seq_one_letter_code
_entity_poly.pdbx_strand_id
1 'polypeptide(L)'
;MKDVAEFLYQLLIDNTILKNAPPLLIACNKQDVTMAKSSKLIQQQLERELNTLRVTLSAAPSTMDSSSSGSVIQLGRKGKEFDFSQLPMKVEFIECSARGNKGEEGSADINDLEKWLAKIA
;
A
#
# COMPACT_ATOMS: atom_id res chain seq x y z
N MET A 1 -2.30 12.49 -1.17
CA MET A 1 -2.05 11.16 -1.75
C MET A 1 -0.56 10.90 -1.94
N LYS A 2 0.18 11.84 -2.52
CA LYS A 2 1.63 11.75 -2.77
C LYS A 2 2.46 11.24 -1.58
N ASP A 3 2.42 11.90 -0.44
CA ASP A 3 3.24 11.50 0.73
C ASP A 3 2.93 10.08 1.23
N VAL A 4 1.66 9.65 1.16
CA VAL A 4 1.24 8.29 1.52
C VAL A 4 1.78 7.28 0.52
N ALA A 5 1.76 7.61 -0.78
CA ALA A 5 2.31 6.76 -1.82
C ALA A 5 3.85 6.69 -1.75
N GLU A 6 4.52 7.77 -1.40
CA GLU A 6 5.98 7.79 -1.17
C GLU A 6 6.36 6.89 0.00
N PHE A 7 5.65 6.99 1.12
CA PHE A 7 5.86 6.10 2.26
C PHE A 7 5.61 4.62 1.90
N LEU A 8 4.49 4.34 1.23
CA LEU A 8 4.18 2.99 0.77
C LEU A 8 5.22 2.47 -0.23
N TYR A 9 5.72 3.33 -1.13
CA TYR A 9 6.76 2.97 -2.09
C TYR A 9 8.01 2.47 -1.37
N GLN A 10 8.49 3.20 -0.35
CA GLN A 10 9.67 2.81 0.44
C GLN A 10 9.49 1.44 1.11
N LEU A 11 8.30 1.16 1.65
CA LEU A 11 7.98 -0.15 2.23
C LEU A 11 7.98 -1.27 1.17
N LEU A 12 7.42 -1.00 -0.01
CA LEU A 12 7.29 -1.99 -1.07
C LEU A 12 8.62 -2.32 -1.78
N ILE A 13 9.62 -1.44 -1.70
CA ILE A 13 10.97 -1.70 -2.23
C ILE A 13 11.96 -2.18 -1.15
N ASP A 14 11.53 -2.26 0.10
CA ASP A 14 12.39 -2.75 1.18
C ASP A 14 12.77 -4.22 0.94
N ASN A 15 14.07 -4.51 1.08
CA ASN A 15 14.62 -5.85 0.85
C ASN A 15 14.02 -6.91 1.77
N THR A 16 13.73 -6.56 3.03
CA THR A 16 13.16 -7.49 4.02
C THR A 16 11.72 -7.81 3.65
N ILE A 17 10.94 -6.80 3.26
CA ILE A 17 9.56 -6.96 2.81
C ILE A 17 9.50 -7.79 1.52
N LEU A 18 10.35 -7.50 0.52
CA LEU A 18 10.35 -8.25 -0.73
C LEU A 18 10.82 -9.70 -0.57
N LYS A 19 11.84 -9.93 0.26
CA LYS A 19 12.38 -11.28 0.49
C LYS A 19 11.41 -12.18 1.25
N ASN A 20 10.72 -11.64 2.26
CA ASN A 20 9.77 -12.41 3.06
C ASN A 20 8.35 -12.43 2.49
N ALA A 21 8.02 -11.47 1.62
CA ALA A 21 6.73 -11.29 0.97
C ALA A 21 5.53 -11.47 1.92
N PRO A 22 5.49 -10.80 3.09
CA PRO A 22 4.39 -10.96 4.03
C PRO A 22 3.08 -10.43 3.42
N PRO A 23 1.92 -11.05 3.72
CA PRO A 23 0.63 -10.50 3.33
C PRO A 23 0.49 -9.05 3.83
N LEU A 24 0.10 -8.14 2.94
CA LEU A 24 -0.06 -6.72 3.24
C LEU A 24 -1.55 -6.35 3.20
N LEU A 25 -2.01 -5.62 4.21
CA LEU A 25 -3.36 -5.07 4.27
C LEU A 25 -3.29 -3.55 4.29
N ILE A 26 -3.99 -2.91 3.36
CA ILE A 26 -4.23 -1.48 3.40
C ILE A 26 -5.64 -1.26 3.94
N ALA A 27 -5.71 -0.90 5.23
CA ALA A 27 -6.95 -0.61 5.92
C ALA A 27 -7.36 0.86 5.69
N CYS A 28 -8.34 1.09 4.83
CA CYS A 28 -8.89 2.41 4.55
C CYS A 28 -9.82 2.85 5.69
N ASN A 29 -9.22 3.33 6.79
CA ASN A 29 -9.90 3.75 8.00
C ASN A 29 -10.73 5.04 7.81
N LYS A 30 -11.57 5.37 8.80
CA LYS A 30 -12.46 6.54 8.90
C LYS A 30 -13.66 6.51 7.95
N GLN A 31 -14.16 5.31 7.62
CA GLN A 31 -15.32 5.16 6.73
C GLN A 31 -16.64 5.68 7.32
N ASP A 32 -16.65 6.05 8.60
CA ASP A 32 -17.73 6.83 9.26
C ASP A 32 -17.83 8.28 8.75
N VAL A 33 -16.77 8.81 8.15
CA VAL A 33 -16.75 10.18 7.63
C VAL A 33 -17.39 10.21 6.24
N THR A 34 -18.39 11.06 6.02
CA THR A 34 -19.14 11.15 4.74
C THR A 34 -18.27 11.37 3.51
N MET A 35 -17.12 12.01 3.66
CA MET A 35 -16.17 12.27 2.58
C MET A 35 -15.12 11.17 2.37
N ALA A 36 -15.18 10.10 3.17
CA ALA A 36 -14.28 8.96 3.05
C ALA A 36 -14.36 8.36 1.64
N LYS A 37 -13.21 7.92 1.14
CA LYS A 37 -13.12 7.28 -0.16
C LYS A 37 -13.18 5.78 0.03
N SER A 38 -13.82 5.10 -0.92
CA SER A 38 -13.82 3.65 -0.94
C SER A 38 -12.40 3.12 -1.12
N SER A 39 -12.16 1.95 -0.56
CA SER A 39 -10.93 1.19 -0.69
C SER A 39 -10.53 0.97 -2.15
N LYS A 40 -11.51 0.71 -3.03
CA LYS A 40 -11.30 0.59 -4.48
C LYS A 40 -10.75 1.88 -5.11
N LEU A 41 -11.29 3.05 -4.73
CA LEU A 41 -10.79 4.32 -5.24
C LEU A 41 -9.39 4.64 -4.68
N ILE A 42 -9.15 4.35 -3.40
CA ILE A 42 -7.83 4.50 -2.78
C ILE A 42 -6.80 3.60 -3.48
N GLN A 43 -7.14 2.34 -3.75
CA GLN A 43 -6.28 1.42 -4.50
C GLN A 43 -5.89 2.01 -5.85
N GLN A 44 -6.87 2.44 -6.66
CA GLN A 44 -6.61 3.03 -7.98
C GLN A 44 -5.73 4.29 -7.90
N GLN A 45 -5.93 5.12 -6.88
CA GLN A 45 -5.12 6.32 -6.68
C GLN A 45 -3.70 5.99 -6.26
N LEU A 46 -3.49 5.00 -5.39
CA LEU A 46 -2.16 4.53 -5.02
C LEU A 46 -1.45 3.87 -6.19
N GLU A 47 -2.13 3.03 -6.98
CA GLU A 47 -1.55 2.39 -8.17
C GLU A 47 -1.04 3.43 -9.16
N ARG A 48 -1.84 4.46 -9.44
CA ARG A 48 -1.44 5.57 -10.31
C ARG A 48 -0.25 6.35 -9.75
N GLU A 49 -0.28 6.70 -8.47
CA GLU A 49 0.80 7.49 -7.84
C GLU A 49 2.11 6.68 -7.77
N LEU A 50 2.04 5.39 -7.41
CA LEU A 50 3.18 4.47 -7.42
C LEU A 50 3.75 4.27 -8.84
N ASN A 51 2.89 4.26 -9.85
CA ASN A 51 3.32 4.24 -11.25
C ASN A 51 4.11 5.51 -11.63
N THR A 52 3.69 6.69 -11.15
CA THR A 52 4.44 7.93 -11.35
C THR A 52 5.77 7.91 -10.58
N LEU A 53 5.73 7.56 -9.29
CA LEU A 53 6.92 7.53 -8.42
C LEU A 53 8.01 6.60 -8.96
N ARG A 54 7.65 5.38 -9.37
CA ARG A 54 8.65 4.44 -9.91
C ARG A 54 9.32 4.97 -11.17
N VAL A 55 8.60 5.72 -12.02
CA VAL A 55 9.16 6.33 -13.24
C VAL A 55 10.08 7.49 -12.89
N THR A 56 9.64 8.39 -12.00
CA THR A 56 10.43 9.55 -11.57
C THR A 56 11.71 9.12 -10.85
N LEU A 57 11.62 8.15 -9.95
CA LEU A 57 12.79 7.64 -9.21
C LEU A 57 13.72 6.78 -10.08
N SER A 58 13.20 6.06 -11.08
CA SER A 58 14.06 5.35 -12.05
C SER A 58 14.77 6.29 -13.04
N ALA A 59 14.23 7.50 -13.26
CA ALA A 59 14.81 8.51 -14.14
C ALA A 59 15.75 9.49 -13.41
N ALA A 60 15.72 9.53 -12.07
CA ALA A 60 16.63 10.33 -11.29
C ALA A 60 18.05 9.74 -11.36
N PRO A 61 19.09 10.52 -11.73
CA PRO A 61 20.46 10.04 -11.71
C PRO A 61 20.83 9.66 -10.28
N SER A 62 21.24 8.42 -10.07
CA SER A 62 21.66 7.89 -8.77
C SER A 62 22.93 8.58 -8.29
N THR A 63 22.78 9.72 -7.61
CA THR A 63 23.86 10.39 -6.86
C THR A 63 23.87 9.86 -5.44
N MET A 64 24.98 9.21 -5.03
CA MET A 64 25.23 8.52 -3.74
C MET A 64 24.45 7.19 -3.57
N ASP A 65 24.99 6.10 -3.06
CA ASP A 65 26.33 5.70 -2.61
C ASP A 65 26.37 4.16 -2.62
N SER A 66 27.58 3.66 -2.83
CA SER A 66 28.15 2.33 -2.59
C SER A 66 27.43 1.44 -1.58
N SER A 67 27.42 0.13 -1.88
CA SER A 67 27.30 -1.02 -0.96
C SER A 67 26.05 -1.88 -1.14
N SER A 68 25.87 -2.46 -2.31
CA SER A 68 25.51 -3.89 -2.46
C SER A 68 25.32 -4.22 -3.95
N SER A 69 25.93 -5.30 -4.42
CA SER A 69 25.73 -5.88 -5.75
C SER A 69 24.34 -6.51 -5.89
N GLY A 70 23.28 -5.73 -5.67
CA GLY A 70 21.89 -6.12 -5.89
C GLY A 70 21.31 -5.30 -7.02
N SER A 71 20.69 -5.96 -8.00
CA SER A 71 19.87 -5.33 -9.04
C SER A 71 19.00 -4.20 -8.46
N VAL A 72 18.94 -3.05 -9.15
CA VAL A 72 18.02 -1.95 -8.80
C VAL A 72 16.63 -2.53 -8.57
N ILE A 73 16.17 -2.50 -7.31
CA ILE A 73 14.86 -3.01 -6.94
C ILE A 73 13.82 -2.09 -7.57
N GLN A 74 13.10 -2.62 -8.54
CA GLN A 74 12.08 -1.87 -9.26
C GLN A 74 10.69 -2.38 -8.88
N LEU A 75 9.79 -1.44 -8.60
CA LEU A 75 8.41 -1.75 -8.27
C LEU A 75 7.61 -2.22 -9.49
N GLY A 76 7.10 -3.45 -9.43
CA GLY A 76 6.28 -4.06 -10.48
C GLY A 76 7.06 -4.40 -11.75
N ARG A 77 6.37 -4.50 -12.89
CA ARG A 77 6.94 -4.90 -14.19
C ARG A 77 7.20 -3.69 -15.09
N LYS A 78 8.31 -3.71 -15.82
CA LYS A 78 8.61 -2.73 -16.88
C LYS A 78 7.60 -2.86 -18.03
N GLY A 79 7.19 -1.74 -18.62
CA GLY A 79 6.33 -1.71 -19.80
C GLY A 79 4.83 -1.97 -19.57
N LYS A 80 4.40 -2.23 -18.33
CA LYS A 80 2.99 -2.33 -17.94
C LYS A 80 2.71 -1.32 -16.82
N GLU A 81 1.56 -0.65 -16.81
CA GLU A 81 1.15 0.18 -15.68
C GLU A 81 1.20 -0.63 -14.37
N PHE A 82 1.64 0.01 -13.29
CA PHE A 82 1.72 -0.66 -11.99
C PHE A 82 0.31 -1.01 -11.49
N ASP A 83 0.18 -2.22 -10.96
CA ASP A 83 -0.98 -2.67 -10.21
C ASP A 83 -0.49 -3.59 -9.08
N PHE A 84 -1.21 -3.68 -7.97
CA PHE A 84 -0.73 -4.41 -6.79
C PHE A 84 -0.57 -5.92 -7.02
N SER A 85 -1.17 -6.50 -8.06
CA SER A 85 -1.00 -7.93 -8.39
C SER A 85 0.39 -8.27 -8.94
N GLN A 86 1.18 -7.25 -9.29
CA GLN A 86 2.55 -7.41 -9.78
C GLN A 86 3.56 -7.63 -8.65
N LEU A 87 3.15 -7.44 -7.40
CA LEU A 87 4.00 -7.64 -6.23
C LEU A 87 4.13 -9.12 -5.86
N PRO A 88 5.25 -9.53 -5.22
CA PRO A 88 5.41 -10.91 -4.76
C PRO A 88 4.53 -11.25 -3.57
N MET A 89 4.08 -10.25 -2.79
CA MET A 89 3.15 -10.43 -1.69
C MET A 89 1.71 -10.15 -2.11
N LYS A 90 0.77 -10.80 -1.42
CA LYS A 90 -0.65 -10.49 -1.57
C LYS A 90 -0.96 -9.17 -0.86
N VAL A 91 -1.46 -8.20 -1.62
CA VAL A 91 -1.98 -6.94 -1.07
C VAL A 91 -3.51 -6.96 -1.10
N GLU A 92 -4.12 -6.77 0.06
CA GLU A 92 -5.58 -6.68 0.22
C GLU A 92 -5.95 -5.28 0.71
N PHE A 93 -7.16 -4.86 0.35
CA PHE A 93 -7.72 -3.57 0.75
C PHE A 93 -9.04 -3.81 1.47
N ILE A 94 -9.25 -3.11 2.58
CA ILE A 94 -10.51 -3.16 3.32
C ILE A 94 -10.95 -1.76 3.72
N GLU A 95 -12.23 -1.65 4.05
CA GLU A 95 -12.86 -0.48 4.62
C GLU A 95 -13.10 -0.72 6.10
N CYS A 96 -12.77 0.25 6.95
CA CYS A 96 -13.03 0.14 8.37
C CYS A 96 -13.25 1.51 9.02
N SER A 97 -13.81 1.51 10.22
CA SER A 97 -13.88 2.68 11.07
C SER A 97 -13.57 2.31 12.51
N ALA A 98 -12.51 2.90 13.06
CA ALA A 98 -12.21 2.76 14.48
C ALA A 98 -13.26 3.41 15.42
N ARG A 99 -14.08 4.34 14.91
CA ARG A 99 -15.15 5.01 15.68
C ARG A 99 -16.54 4.40 15.47
N GLY A 100 -16.69 3.63 14.39
CA GLY A 100 -17.99 3.12 13.97
C GLY A 100 -18.93 4.23 13.48
N ASN A 101 -20.12 3.82 13.04
CA ASN A 101 -21.07 4.71 12.38
C ASN A 101 -22.08 5.37 13.34
N LYS A 102 -21.83 5.33 14.66
CA LYS A 102 -22.76 5.77 15.71
C LYS A 102 -22.21 6.87 16.65
N GLY A 103 -21.19 7.62 16.22
CA GLY A 103 -20.62 8.70 17.03
C GLY A 103 -19.80 8.19 18.22
N GLU A 104 -19.72 8.96 19.31
CA GLU A 104 -18.83 8.67 20.46
C GLU A 104 -19.20 7.41 21.26
N GLU A 105 -20.42 6.90 21.11
CA GLU A 105 -20.90 5.66 21.75
C GLU A 105 -20.88 4.45 20.79
N GLY A 106 -20.40 4.63 19.55
CA GLY A 106 -20.30 3.57 18.56
C GLY A 106 -19.15 2.60 18.84
N SER A 107 -19.41 1.30 18.68
CA SER A 107 -18.33 0.31 18.57
C SER A 107 -17.64 0.44 17.23
N ALA A 108 -16.34 0.16 17.18
CA ALA A 108 -15.56 0.13 15.94
C ALA A 108 -16.18 -0.82 14.91
N ASP A 109 -16.17 -0.42 13.63
CA ASP A 109 -16.49 -1.28 12.50
C ASP A 109 -15.19 -1.79 11.87
N ILE A 110 -14.69 -2.89 12.42
CA ILE A 110 -13.39 -3.50 12.07
C ILE A 110 -13.52 -5.00 11.76
N ASN A 111 -14.74 -5.48 11.49
CA ASN A 111 -15.03 -6.91 11.29
C ASN A 111 -14.16 -7.53 10.17
N ASP A 112 -13.96 -6.81 9.07
CA ASP A 112 -13.15 -7.31 7.95
C ASP A 112 -11.64 -7.28 8.25
N LEU A 113 -11.20 -6.37 9.13
CA LEU A 113 -9.84 -6.38 9.67
C LEU A 113 -9.63 -7.61 10.56
N GLU A 114 -10.56 -7.91 11.46
CA GLU A 114 -10.49 -9.07 12.35
C GLU A 114 -10.49 -10.39 11.57
N LYS A 115 -11.36 -10.52 10.55
CA LYS A 115 -11.37 -11.68 9.65
C LYS A 115 -10.04 -11.83 8.91
N TRP A 116 -9.45 -10.74 8.44
CA TRP A 116 -8.17 -10.79 7.74
C TRP A 116 -7.03 -11.20 8.69
N LEU A 117 -7.00 -10.65 9.90
CA LEU A 117 -6.04 -11.04 10.94
C LEU A 117 -6.18 -12.52 11.31
N ALA A 118 -7.40 -13.02 11.49
CA ALA A 118 -7.66 -14.43 11.80
C ALA A 118 -7.22 -15.40 10.68
N LYS A 119 -7.11 -14.92 9.43
CA LYS A 119 -6.64 -15.72 8.29
C LYS A 119 -5.11 -15.83 8.24
N ILE A 120 -4.39 -14.87 8.82
CA ILE A 120 -2.92 -14.84 8.80
C ILE A 120 -2.28 -15.29 10.13
N ALA A 121 -3.09 -15.42 11.19
CA ALA A 121 -2.69 -15.89 12.52
C ALA A 121 -2.50 -17.41 12.59
#